data_AF-A0AAD9VLX7-F1
#
_entry.id   AF-A0AAD9VLX7-F1
#
_cell.length_a   1.000
_cell.length_b   1.000
_cell.length_c   1.000
_cell.angle_alpha   90.00
_cell.angle_beta   90.00
_cell.angle_gamma   90.00
#
_symmetry.space_group_name_H-M   'P 1'
#
loop_
_entity.id
_entity.type
_entity.pdbx_description
1 polymer ?
#
loop_
_entity_poly.entity_id
_entity_poly.type
_entity_poly.pdbx_seq_one_letter_code
_entity_poly.pdbx_strand_id
1 'polypeptide(L)'
;MLEKVVLHTNEKIREIRSKYKKQICVQDLDLVELKAFIGLLFYTAIFKENHEHYTSWYSTDGSGREIYRCIMNKSRLEVILKTIRFDDTATRETRRETDASALISELFNSFIQRCQDVYAIGSYAYVDEMLLTFRSRCRFKMYMPKKPAKYDIQILCLTDARSGYLLNAYIYVRKDSDGMNFPTEYKKLKKPTQAVLRLISSIEGSNRNITTDNWFTSIELVNLLQKKWVH
;
A
#
# COMPACT_ATOMS: atom_id res chain seq x y z
N MET A 1 1.84 -11.38 8.85
CA MET A 1 1.48 -10.62 7.64
C MET A 1 1.19 -11.56 6.47
N LEU A 2 2.19 -12.26 5.92
CA LEU A 2 2.01 -13.14 4.76
C LEU A 2 1.07 -14.33 5.01
N GLU A 3 1.05 -14.89 6.22
CA GLU A 3 0.13 -15.98 6.56
C GLU A 3 -1.36 -15.60 6.39
N LYS A 4 -1.74 -14.36 6.69
CA LYS A 4 -3.10 -13.86 6.46
C LYS A 4 -3.43 -13.81 4.96
N VAL A 5 -2.46 -13.43 4.14
CA VAL A 5 -2.59 -13.45 2.67
C VAL A 5 -2.80 -14.88 2.18
N VAL A 6 -2.02 -15.84 2.69
CA VAL A 6 -2.17 -17.26 2.36
C VAL A 6 -3.57 -17.75 2.75
N LEU A 7 -3.99 -17.50 3.99
CA LEU A 7 -5.31 -17.90 4.52
C LEU A 7 -6.46 -17.44 3.62
N HIS A 8 -6.58 -16.13 3.40
CA HIS A 8 -7.72 -15.56 2.66
C HIS A 8 -7.64 -15.84 1.15
N THR A 9 -6.43 -15.98 0.61
CA THR A 9 -6.26 -16.41 -0.78
C THR A 9 -6.75 -17.86 -0.95
N ASN A 10 -6.47 -18.74 0.02
CA ASN A 10 -6.93 -20.13 -0.01
C ASN A 10 -8.44 -20.26 0.12
N GLU A 11 -9.08 -19.46 0.97
CA GLU A 11 -10.55 -19.37 1.02
C GLU A 11 -11.12 -19.08 -0.37
N LYS A 12 -10.54 -18.12 -1.09
CA LYS A 12 -10.98 -17.79 -2.45
C LYS A 12 -10.67 -18.88 -3.48
N ILE A 13 -9.50 -19.52 -3.40
CA ILE A 13 -9.12 -20.63 -4.27
C ILE A 13 -10.11 -21.78 -4.13
N ARG A 14 -10.45 -22.17 -2.89
CA ARG A 14 -11.39 -23.25 -2.60
C ARG A 14 -12.79 -22.95 -3.15
N GLU A 15 -13.25 -21.70 -3.06
CA GLU A 15 -14.54 -21.27 -3.62
C GLU A 15 -14.61 -21.46 -5.15
N ILE A 16 -13.53 -21.17 -5.88
CA ILE A 16 -13.53 -21.26 -7.35
C ILE A 16 -13.08 -22.63 -7.88
N ARG A 17 -12.58 -23.51 -7.02
CA ARG A 17 -11.93 -24.78 -7.39
C ARG A 17 -12.80 -25.67 -8.29
N SER A 18 -14.09 -25.77 -7.97
CA SER A 18 -15.06 -26.57 -8.74
C SER A 18 -15.26 -26.09 -10.18
N LYS A 19 -14.96 -24.81 -10.47
CA LYS A 19 -15.13 -24.20 -11.79
C LYS A 19 -14.00 -24.54 -12.76
N TYR A 20 -12.90 -25.14 -12.29
CA TYR A 20 -11.72 -25.43 -13.10
C TYR A 20 -11.65 -26.90 -13.50
N LYS A 21 -11.39 -27.18 -14.78
CA LYS A 21 -11.16 -28.55 -15.27
C LYS A 21 -9.84 -29.13 -14.74
N LYS A 22 -8.78 -28.32 -14.72
CA LYS A 22 -7.45 -28.72 -14.24
C LYS A 22 -7.29 -28.37 -12.76
N GLN A 23 -7.55 -29.35 -11.91
CA GLN A 23 -7.49 -29.19 -10.45
C GLN A 23 -6.09 -28.88 -9.93
N ILE A 24 -5.04 -29.27 -10.65
CA ILE A 24 -3.64 -29.06 -10.25
C ILE A 24 -3.28 -27.57 -10.15
N CYS A 25 -3.91 -26.69 -10.94
CA CYS A 25 -3.61 -25.25 -10.92
C CYS A 25 -4.35 -24.51 -9.80
N VAL A 26 -5.31 -25.15 -9.13
CA VAL A 26 -6.19 -24.57 -8.09
C VAL A 26 -6.02 -25.26 -6.73
N GLN A 27 -4.81 -25.78 -6.49
CA GLN A 27 -4.39 -26.24 -5.17
C GLN A 27 -4.22 -25.05 -4.22
N ASP A 28 -4.28 -25.32 -2.92
CA ASP A 28 -4.02 -24.31 -1.90
C ASP A 28 -2.61 -23.74 -2.08
N LEU A 29 -2.49 -22.43 -1.94
CA LEU A 29 -1.27 -21.66 -1.86
C LEU A 29 -0.59 -21.92 -0.52
N ASP A 30 0.72 -22.11 -0.51
CA ASP A 30 1.52 -22.11 0.71
C ASP A 30 2.41 -20.85 0.81
N LEU A 31 3.15 -20.73 1.92
CA LEU A 31 4.01 -19.57 2.15
C LEU A 31 5.22 -19.53 1.19
N VAL A 32 5.72 -20.68 0.74
CA VAL A 32 6.86 -20.76 -0.18
C VAL A 32 6.43 -20.25 -1.55
N GLU A 33 5.29 -20.71 -2.04
CA GLU A 33 4.70 -20.30 -3.31
C GLU A 33 4.28 -18.82 -3.29
N LEU A 34 3.73 -18.31 -2.18
CA LEU A 34 3.46 -16.87 -2.05
C LEU A 34 4.74 -16.03 -2.13
N LYS A 35 5.83 -16.46 -1.49
CA LYS A 35 7.13 -15.79 -1.59
C LYS A 35 7.70 -15.87 -3.01
N ALA A 36 7.55 -17.01 -3.68
CA ALA A 36 7.93 -17.19 -5.08
C ALA A 36 7.14 -16.24 -6.00
N PHE A 37 5.84 -16.08 -5.77
CA PHE A 37 5.00 -15.11 -6.48
C PHE A 37 5.48 -13.66 -6.26
N ILE A 38 5.79 -13.28 -5.02
CA ILE A 38 6.33 -11.94 -4.72
C ILE A 38 7.68 -11.74 -5.42
N GLY A 39 8.56 -12.74 -5.39
CA GLY A 39 9.83 -12.72 -6.11
C GLY A 39 9.64 -12.57 -7.63
N LEU A 40 8.64 -13.24 -8.20
CA LEU A 40 8.26 -13.07 -9.61
C LEU A 40 7.90 -11.61 -9.90
N LEU A 41 7.11 -10.94 -9.04
CA LEU A 41 6.77 -9.53 -9.20
C LEU A 41 7.98 -8.59 -9.07
N PHE A 42 8.99 -8.95 -8.26
CA PHE A 42 10.25 -8.19 -8.24
C PHE A 42 11.03 -8.33 -9.54
N TYR A 43 11.06 -9.52 -10.15
CA TYR A 43 11.70 -9.70 -11.45
C TYR A 43 11.03 -8.86 -12.55
N THR A 44 9.70 -8.75 -12.56
CA THR A 44 9.03 -7.90 -13.57
C THR A 44 9.42 -6.43 -13.42
N ALA A 45 9.66 -5.95 -12.20
CA ALA A 45 10.16 -4.60 -11.95
C ALA A 45 11.62 -4.45 -12.38
N ILE A 46 12.49 -5.41 -12.05
CA ILE A 46 13.92 -5.40 -12.42
C ILE A 46 14.10 -5.39 -13.95
N PHE A 47 13.33 -6.20 -14.67
CA PHE A 47 13.38 -6.27 -16.13
C PHE A 47 12.56 -5.16 -16.82
N LYS A 48 11.84 -4.32 -16.06
CA LYS A 48 10.96 -3.25 -16.56
C LYS A 48 9.82 -3.79 -17.47
N GLU A 49 9.30 -4.97 -17.14
CA GLU A 49 8.26 -5.68 -17.88
C GLU A 49 6.87 -5.56 -17.21
N ASN A 50 6.75 -4.68 -16.21
CA ASN A 50 5.55 -4.45 -15.42
C ASN A 50 4.37 -3.86 -16.24
N HIS A 51 4.62 -3.39 -17.46
CA HIS A 51 3.60 -2.94 -18.41
C HIS A 51 3.33 -3.93 -19.55
N GLU A 52 4.07 -5.03 -19.59
CA GLU A 52 3.83 -6.09 -20.57
C GLU A 52 2.72 -7.02 -20.12
N HIS A 53 2.03 -7.60 -21.11
CA HIS A 53 1.07 -8.65 -20.81
C HIS A 53 1.84 -9.90 -20.38
N TYR A 54 1.49 -10.48 -19.24
CA TYR A 54 2.19 -11.62 -18.65
C TYR A 54 2.36 -12.83 -19.58
N THR A 55 1.65 -12.91 -20.71
CA THR A 55 1.90 -13.94 -21.73
C THR A 55 3.28 -13.82 -22.38
N SER A 56 3.80 -12.60 -22.59
CA SER A 56 5.12 -12.37 -23.22
C SER A 56 6.24 -12.99 -22.40
N TRP A 57 6.15 -12.86 -21.07
CA TRP A 57 7.10 -13.42 -20.10
C TRP A 57 7.31 -14.92 -20.29
N TYR A 58 6.28 -15.64 -20.76
CA TYR A 58 6.29 -17.09 -20.92
C TYR A 58 6.49 -17.55 -22.38
N SER A 59 6.71 -16.63 -23.33
CA SER A 59 6.93 -16.98 -24.75
C SER A 59 8.12 -17.92 -24.95
N THR A 60 8.04 -18.79 -25.96
CA THR A 60 9.06 -19.80 -26.30
C THR A 60 9.77 -19.52 -27.62
N ASP A 61 9.50 -18.36 -28.25
CA ASP A 61 10.09 -17.90 -29.51
C ASP A 61 11.41 -17.13 -29.31
N GLY A 62 11.99 -17.19 -28.10
CA GLY A 62 13.18 -16.44 -27.71
C GLY A 62 12.90 -15.06 -27.09
N SER A 63 11.65 -14.58 -27.10
CA SER A 63 11.27 -13.30 -26.47
C SER A 63 10.93 -13.41 -24.98
N GLY A 64 10.55 -14.61 -24.51
CA GLY A 64 10.22 -14.84 -23.11
C GLY A 64 11.44 -15.13 -22.23
N ARG A 65 11.27 -15.07 -20.91
CA ARG A 65 12.35 -15.36 -19.94
C ARG A 65 12.12 -16.66 -19.22
N GLU A 66 13.13 -17.53 -19.25
CA GLU A 66 13.10 -18.84 -18.60
C GLU A 66 12.86 -18.74 -17.09
N ILE A 67 13.38 -17.70 -16.45
CA ILE A 67 13.26 -17.50 -15.00
C ILE A 67 11.80 -17.52 -14.52
N TYR A 68 10.86 -16.96 -15.30
CA TYR A 68 9.45 -16.98 -14.92
C TYR A 68 8.88 -18.40 -14.89
N ARG A 69 9.25 -19.23 -15.88
CA ARG A 69 8.87 -20.66 -15.93
C ARG A 69 9.51 -21.47 -14.82
N CYS A 70 10.73 -21.12 -14.41
CA CYS A 70 11.42 -21.75 -13.29
C CYS A 70 10.78 -21.40 -11.94
N ILE A 71 10.18 -20.21 -11.80
CA ILE A 71 9.52 -19.79 -10.56
C ILE A 71 8.13 -20.41 -10.43
N MET A 72 7.27 -20.26 -11.45
CA MET A 72 5.94 -20.87 -11.43
C MET A 72 5.36 -21.04 -12.82
N ASN A 73 4.40 -21.96 -12.96
CA ASN A 73 3.69 -22.14 -14.22
C ASN A 73 2.76 -20.94 -14.52
N LYS A 74 2.65 -20.55 -15.80
CA LYS A 74 1.75 -19.47 -16.26
C LYS A 74 0.30 -19.64 -15.78
N SER A 75 -0.27 -20.84 -15.87
CA SER A 75 -1.64 -21.10 -15.42
C SER A 75 -1.78 -20.92 -13.91
N ARG A 76 -0.72 -21.20 -13.14
CA ARG A 76 -0.73 -20.98 -11.69
C ARG A 76 -0.62 -19.49 -11.35
N LEU A 77 0.24 -18.75 -12.06
CA LEU A 77 0.30 -17.29 -11.96
C LEU A 77 -1.08 -16.66 -12.21
N GLU A 78 -1.79 -17.07 -13.27
CA GLU A 78 -3.13 -16.56 -13.57
C GLU A 78 -4.15 -16.83 -12.46
N VAL A 79 -4.07 -17.99 -11.80
CA VAL A 79 -4.93 -18.32 -10.67
C VAL A 79 -4.62 -17.39 -9.50
N ILE A 80 -3.35 -17.27 -9.10
CA ILE A 80 -2.93 -16.41 -7.98
C ILE A 80 -3.32 -14.95 -8.22
N LEU A 81 -3.10 -14.42 -9.42
CA LEU A 81 -3.50 -13.05 -9.77
C LEU A 81 -5.01 -12.80 -9.61
N LYS A 82 -5.85 -13.81 -9.86
CA LYS A 82 -7.32 -13.73 -9.72
C LYS A 82 -7.77 -13.93 -8.27
N THR A 83 -7.05 -14.74 -7.50
CA THR A 83 -7.49 -15.18 -6.16
C THR A 83 -6.82 -14.48 -5.01
N ILE A 84 -5.71 -13.76 -5.20
CA ILE A 84 -5.01 -13.09 -4.10
C ILE A 84 -5.97 -12.20 -3.29
N ARG A 85 -6.00 -12.40 -1.97
CA ARG A 85 -6.82 -11.63 -1.02
C ARG A 85 -5.97 -11.21 0.17
N PHE A 86 -6.31 -10.05 0.74
CA PHE A 86 -5.58 -9.44 1.84
C PHE A 86 -6.44 -9.23 3.09
N ASP A 87 -7.68 -9.70 3.06
CA ASP A 87 -8.66 -9.52 4.12
C ASP A 87 -9.69 -10.66 4.16
N ASP A 88 -10.35 -10.80 5.30
CA ASP A 88 -11.48 -11.71 5.48
C ASP A 88 -12.73 -11.16 4.79
N THR A 89 -13.28 -11.96 3.86
CA THR A 89 -14.48 -11.61 3.10
C THR A 89 -15.75 -11.59 3.96
N ALA A 90 -15.84 -12.43 5.00
CA ALA A 90 -17.04 -12.54 5.84
C ALA A 90 -17.29 -11.28 6.66
N THR A 91 -16.23 -10.65 7.16
CA THR A 91 -16.29 -9.41 7.95
C THR A 91 -16.10 -8.15 7.11
N ARG A 92 -15.92 -8.27 5.79
CA ARG A 92 -15.55 -7.13 4.94
C ARG A 92 -16.62 -6.04 4.92
N GLU A 93 -17.90 -6.41 4.73
CA GLU A 93 -18.95 -5.40 4.56
C GLU A 93 -19.16 -4.56 5.82
N THR A 94 -19.10 -5.15 7.02
CA THR A 94 -19.15 -4.41 8.29
C THR A 94 -17.93 -3.50 8.47
N ARG A 95 -16.71 -3.97 8.14
CA ARG A 95 -15.50 -3.14 8.19
C ARG A 95 -15.55 -1.96 7.21
N ARG A 96 -16.22 -2.12 6.06
CA ARG A 96 -16.35 -1.05 5.05
C ARG A 96 -17.20 0.13 5.49
N GLU A 97 -18.04 -0.03 6.51
CA GLU A 97 -18.84 1.06 7.07
C GLU A 97 -17.93 2.14 7.68
N THR A 98 -16.88 1.71 8.37
CA THR A 98 -15.93 2.60 9.03
C THR A 98 -14.70 2.86 8.17
N ASP A 99 -14.17 1.85 7.48
CA ASP A 99 -12.94 1.89 6.70
C ASP A 99 -13.18 1.52 5.22
N ALA A 100 -13.21 2.53 4.34
CA ALA A 100 -13.41 2.26 2.92
C ALA A 100 -12.24 1.50 2.25
N SER A 101 -11.08 1.41 2.91
CA SER A 101 -9.90 0.65 2.49
C SER A 101 -9.78 -0.73 3.15
N ALA A 102 -10.87 -1.23 3.77
CA ALA A 102 -10.92 -2.50 4.50
C ALA A 102 -10.34 -3.73 3.76
N LEU A 103 -10.30 -3.71 2.43
CA LEU A 103 -9.72 -4.80 1.64
C LEU A 103 -8.19 -4.93 1.77
N ILE A 104 -7.50 -3.89 2.24
CA ILE A 104 -6.03 -3.83 2.31
C ILE A 104 -5.51 -3.21 3.61
N SER A 105 -6.34 -2.47 4.34
CA SER A 105 -5.92 -1.65 5.48
C SER A 105 -5.19 -2.44 6.57
N GLU A 106 -5.63 -3.66 6.87
CA GLU A 106 -4.98 -4.51 7.87
C GLU A 106 -3.53 -4.86 7.48
N LEU A 107 -3.34 -5.27 6.22
CA LEU A 107 -2.02 -5.56 5.67
C LEU A 107 -1.16 -4.29 5.62
N PHE A 108 -1.73 -3.19 5.14
CA PHE A 108 -1.06 -1.90 5.01
C PHE A 108 -0.60 -1.37 6.37
N ASN A 109 -1.48 -1.34 7.36
CA ASN A 109 -1.14 -0.88 8.72
C ASN A 109 -0.10 -1.78 9.37
N SER A 110 -0.19 -3.11 9.16
CA SER A 110 0.84 -4.04 9.63
C SER A 110 2.20 -3.78 8.98
N PHE A 111 2.22 -3.44 7.69
CA PHE A 111 3.44 -3.08 6.98
C PHE A 111 4.04 -1.77 7.51
N ILE A 112 3.22 -0.73 7.68
CA ILE A 112 3.68 0.56 8.23
C ILE A 112 4.19 0.41 9.67
N GLN A 113 3.52 -0.39 10.51
CA GLN A 113 4.03 -0.67 11.86
C GLN A 113 5.42 -1.30 11.81
N ARG A 114 5.63 -2.28 10.91
CA ARG A 114 6.96 -2.87 10.72
C ARG A 114 7.99 -1.85 10.27
N CYS A 115 7.64 -0.90 9.40
CA CYS A 115 8.54 0.17 9.00
C CYS A 115 9.02 1.02 10.19
N GLN A 116 8.12 1.30 11.14
CA GLN A 116 8.45 2.04 12.36
C GLN A 116 9.33 1.24 13.32
N ASP A 117 9.09 -0.07 13.43
CA ASP A 117 9.80 -0.93 14.38
C ASP A 117 11.26 -1.19 13.98
N VAL A 118 11.56 -1.23 12.67
CA VAL A 118 12.86 -1.74 12.17
C VAL A 118 13.91 -0.67 11.88
N TYR A 119 13.51 0.60 11.80
CA TYR A 119 14.43 1.66 11.40
C TYR A 119 14.14 2.98 12.12
N ALA A 120 15.16 3.54 12.78
CA ALA A 120 15.12 4.88 13.32
C ALA A 120 15.64 5.88 12.27
N ILE A 121 14.80 6.84 11.87
CA ILE A 121 15.18 7.86 10.88
C ILE A 121 16.23 8.84 11.44
N GLY A 122 16.84 9.63 10.55
CA GLY A 122 17.77 10.72 10.84
C GLY A 122 17.07 12.04 11.18
N SER A 123 17.84 13.08 11.45
CA SER A 123 17.32 14.35 12.02
C SER A 123 16.34 15.10 11.13
N TYR A 124 16.23 14.73 9.85
CA TYR A 124 15.40 15.39 8.86
C TYR A 124 14.46 14.38 8.21
N ALA A 125 13.19 14.76 8.06
CA ALA A 125 12.16 13.96 7.40
C ALA A 125 11.38 14.78 6.38
N TYR A 126 10.76 14.10 5.41
CA TYR A 126 9.83 14.72 4.46
C TYR A 126 8.40 14.25 4.72
N VAL A 127 7.45 15.17 4.62
CA VAL A 127 6.02 14.84 4.47
C VAL A 127 5.57 15.22 3.07
N ASP A 128 5.07 14.24 2.33
CA ASP A 128 4.61 14.41 0.95
C ASP A 128 3.56 13.34 0.57
N GLU A 129 2.97 13.46 -0.62
CA GLU A 129 2.11 12.46 -1.22
C GLU A 129 2.85 11.48 -2.14
N MET A 130 2.44 10.21 -2.09
CA MET A 130 2.71 9.18 -3.09
C MET A 130 1.42 8.88 -3.86
N LEU A 131 1.50 8.87 -5.19
CA LEU A 131 0.37 8.63 -6.08
C LEU A 131 0.49 7.27 -6.74
N LEU A 132 -0.51 6.41 -6.54
CA LEU A 132 -0.63 5.12 -7.19
C LEU A 132 -1.67 5.17 -8.30
N THR A 133 -1.22 5.16 -9.55
CA THR A 133 -2.10 5.20 -10.70
C THR A 133 -3.04 4.01 -10.76
N PHE A 134 -4.35 4.30 -10.79
CA PHE A 134 -5.37 3.28 -10.77
C PHE A 134 -6.59 3.71 -11.57
N ARG A 135 -6.91 3.00 -12.66
CA ARG A 135 -8.04 3.38 -13.53
C ARG A 135 -9.36 2.69 -13.20
N SER A 136 -9.33 1.55 -12.53
CA SER A 136 -10.53 0.78 -12.21
C SER A 136 -11.42 1.49 -11.17
N ARG A 137 -12.60 0.91 -10.92
CA ARG A 137 -13.54 1.42 -9.91
C ARG A 137 -12.95 1.24 -8.51
N CYS A 138 -12.71 2.35 -7.82
CA CYS A 138 -12.30 2.39 -6.42
C CYS A 138 -13.00 3.59 -5.76
N ARG A 139 -13.53 3.42 -4.55
CA ARG A 139 -14.32 4.44 -3.84
C ARG A 139 -13.49 5.67 -3.42
N PHE A 140 -12.18 5.49 -3.29
CA PHE A 140 -11.25 6.50 -2.78
C PHE A 140 -10.17 6.89 -3.81
N LYS A 141 -10.49 6.69 -5.09
CA LYS A 141 -9.65 7.18 -6.19
C LYS A 141 -9.83 8.70 -6.33
N MET A 142 -8.73 9.42 -6.38
CA MET A 142 -8.69 10.87 -6.51
C MET A 142 -8.44 11.29 -7.96
N TYR A 143 -9.10 12.38 -8.38
CA TYR A 143 -8.82 13.03 -9.66
C TYR A 143 -7.89 14.23 -9.46
N MET A 144 -6.73 14.21 -10.11
CA MET A 144 -5.69 15.24 -10.02
C MET A 144 -5.34 15.73 -11.43
N PRO A 145 -6.03 16.76 -11.97
CA PRO A 145 -5.91 17.15 -13.37
C PRO A 145 -4.51 17.59 -13.79
N LYS A 146 -3.70 18.07 -12.84
CA LYS A 146 -2.33 18.54 -13.06
C LYS A 146 -1.29 17.41 -13.08
N LYS A 147 -1.64 16.18 -12.66
CA LYS A 147 -0.71 15.03 -12.63
C LYS A 147 -0.91 14.18 -13.91
N PRO A 148 0.14 13.55 -14.46
CA PRO A 148 0.07 12.86 -15.76
C PRO A 148 -0.99 11.75 -15.84
N ALA A 149 -1.13 10.95 -14.78
CA ALA A 149 -2.06 9.82 -14.73
C ALA A 149 -3.52 10.24 -14.48
N LYS A 150 -3.73 11.45 -13.94
CA LYS A 150 -4.99 12.09 -13.53
C LYS A 150 -5.83 11.36 -12.48
N TYR A 151 -5.73 10.05 -12.38
CA TYR A 151 -6.56 9.20 -11.52
C TYR A 151 -5.69 8.27 -10.68
N ASP A 152 -5.58 8.58 -9.39
CA ASP A 152 -4.62 7.95 -8.51
C ASP A 152 -5.27 7.61 -7.15
N ILE A 153 -4.77 6.57 -6.50
CA ILE A 153 -4.94 6.36 -5.07
C ILE A 153 -3.84 7.17 -4.39
N GLN A 154 -4.22 8.08 -3.51
CA GLN A 154 -3.29 8.96 -2.79
C GLN A 154 -2.89 8.33 -1.46
N ILE A 155 -1.60 8.28 -1.19
CA ILE A 155 -1.02 7.83 0.08
C ILE A 155 -0.19 8.99 0.61
N LEU A 156 -0.42 9.41 1.84
CA LEU A 156 0.43 10.41 2.48
C LEU A 156 1.53 9.70 3.25
N CYS A 157 2.75 10.21 3.14
CA CYS A 157 3.96 9.54 3.58
C CYS A 157 4.82 10.45 4.45
N LEU A 158 5.50 9.84 5.44
CA LEU A 158 6.62 10.40 6.19
C LEU A 158 7.86 9.58 5.84
N THR A 159 8.87 10.23 5.27
CA THR A 159 10.10 9.56 4.85
C THR A 159 11.34 10.19 5.48
N ASP A 160 12.39 9.39 5.67
CA ASP A 160 13.71 9.90 6.03
C ASP A 160 14.28 10.74 4.89
N ALA A 161 14.80 11.93 5.20
CA ALA A 161 15.27 12.84 4.17
C ALA A 161 16.56 12.38 3.46
N ARG A 162 17.38 11.55 4.12
CA ARG A 162 18.68 11.15 3.59
C ARG A 162 18.60 9.83 2.82
N SER A 163 17.89 8.84 3.36
CA SER A 163 17.79 7.50 2.80
C SER A 163 16.55 7.28 1.94
N GLY A 164 15.55 8.18 2.04
CA GLY A 164 14.24 7.99 1.42
C GLY A 164 13.41 6.88 2.08
N TYR A 165 13.83 6.40 3.25
CA TYR A 165 13.15 5.31 3.96
C TYR A 165 11.73 5.73 4.38
N LEU A 166 10.72 4.92 4.05
CA LEU A 166 9.34 5.16 4.46
C LEU A 166 9.16 4.79 5.94
N LEU A 167 8.89 5.78 6.80
CA LEU A 167 8.66 5.56 8.22
C LEU A 167 7.18 5.39 8.54
N ASN A 168 6.33 6.30 8.06
CA ASN A 168 4.89 6.27 8.32
C ASN A 168 4.11 6.60 7.07
N ALA A 169 2.90 6.07 6.94
CA ALA A 169 2.00 6.42 5.84
C ALA A 169 0.54 6.10 6.16
N TYR A 170 -0.37 6.72 5.43
CA TYR A 170 -1.77 6.29 5.40
C TYR A 170 -2.40 6.51 4.02
N ILE A 171 -3.37 5.66 3.68
CA ILE A 171 -4.17 5.80 2.47
C ILE A 171 -5.19 6.92 2.69
N TYR A 172 -5.21 7.91 1.80
CA TYR A 172 -6.25 8.92 1.79
C TYR A 172 -7.52 8.35 1.18
N VAL A 173 -8.57 8.23 2.00
CA VAL A 173 -9.80 7.52 1.62
C VAL A 173 -10.93 8.46 1.24
N ARG A 174 -11.11 9.53 2.02
CA ARG A 174 -12.21 10.49 1.84
C ARG A 174 -11.88 11.78 2.55
N LYS A 175 -12.75 12.79 2.34
CA LYS A 175 -12.80 13.98 3.17
C LYS A 175 -12.83 13.57 4.65
N ASP A 176 -12.04 14.25 5.46
CA ASP A 176 -11.87 14.00 6.91
C ASP A 176 -11.11 12.72 7.27
N SER A 177 -10.52 12.01 6.30
CA SER A 177 -9.67 10.85 6.61
C SER A 177 -8.39 11.23 7.37
N ASP A 178 -7.85 12.44 7.16
CA ASP A 178 -6.61 12.91 7.80
C ASP A 178 -6.70 12.93 9.33
N GLY A 179 -7.82 13.37 9.89
CA GLY A 179 -8.07 13.45 11.33
C GLY A 179 -9.05 12.42 11.87
N MET A 180 -9.28 11.31 11.15
CA MET A 180 -10.34 10.33 11.50
C MET A 180 -10.25 9.85 12.97
N ASN A 181 -9.03 9.61 13.44
CA ASN A 181 -8.74 9.09 14.78
C ASN A 181 -8.38 10.18 15.79
N PHE A 182 -8.53 11.46 15.43
CA PHE A 182 -8.19 12.56 16.32
C PHE A 182 -9.30 12.93 17.30
N PRO A 183 -8.94 13.49 18.47
CA PRO A 183 -9.89 14.17 19.34
C PRO A 183 -10.60 15.31 18.61
N THR A 184 -11.80 15.66 19.09
CA THR A 184 -12.68 16.68 18.46
C THR A 184 -12.00 18.03 18.25
N GLU A 185 -11.07 18.42 19.14
CA GLU A 185 -10.30 19.65 19.02
C GLU A 185 -9.38 19.67 17.78
N TYR A 186 -8.65 18.57 17.52
CA TYR A 186 -7.75 18.44 16.39
C TYR A 186 -8.50 18.24 15.06
N LYS A 187 -9.74 17.74 15.11
CA LYS A 187 -10.61 17.63 13.91
C LYS A 187 -11.01 18.99 13.32
N LYS A 188 -10.92 20.08 14.09
CA LYS A 188 -11.20 21.46 13.66
C LYS A 188 -10.04 22.12 12.92
N LEU A 189 -8.82 21.57 13.02
CA LEU A 189 -7.64 22.11 12.36
C LEU A 189 -7.78 22.03 10.83
N LYS A 190 -6.90 22.72 10.11
CA LYS A 190 -6.86 22.60 8.65
C LYS A 190 -6.47 21.16 8.25
N LYS A 191 -6.98 20.67 7.12
CA LYS A 191 -6.70 19.30 6.65
C LYS A 191 -5.22 19.00 6.44
N PRO A 192 -4.42 19.89 5.86
CA PRO A 192 -2.98 19.66 5.75
C PRO A 192 -2.30 19.57 7.13
N THR A 193 -2.73 20.37 8.11
CA THR A 193 -2.26 20.26 9.50
C THR A 193 -2.61 18.89 10.09
N GLN A 194 -3.85 18.43 9.92
CA GLN A 194 -4.27 17.11 10.40
C GLN A 194 -3.42 15.98 9.79
N ALA A 195 -3.13 16.08 8.49
CA ALA A 195 -2.32 15.10 7.77
C ALA A 195 -0.90 15.01 8.34
N VAL A 196 -0.23 16.15 8.52
CA VAL A 196 1.13 16.20 9.08
C VAL A 196 1.13 15.64 10.50
N LEU A 197 0.22 16.09 11.37
CA LEU A 197 0.12 15.61 12.74
C LEU A 197 -0.08 14.09 12.82
N ARG A 198 -0.86 13.52 11.90
CA ARG A 198 -1.10 12.07 11.86
C ARG A 198 0.18 11.32 11.53
N LEU A 199 0.93 11.81 10.56
CA LEU A 199 2.17 11.19 10.09
C LEU A 199 3.30 11.28 11.12
N ILE A 200 3.47 12.43 11.78
CA ILE A 200 4.58 12.65 12.71
C ILE A 200 4.38 12.02 14.08
N SER A 201 3.23 11.42 14.35
CA SER A 201 2.90 10.79 15.65
C SER A 201 4.00 9.85 16.18
N SER A 202 4.69 9.15 15.28
CA SER A 202 5.82 8.25 15.61
C SER A 202 7.14 8.96 15.97
N ILE A 203 7.26 10.26 15.73
CA ILE A 203 8.48 11.05 15.94
C ILE A 203 8.24 12.31 16.81
N GLU A 204 7.09 12.43 17.47
CA GLU A 204 6.87 13.49 18.46
C GLU A 204 7.90 13.37 19.60
N GLY A 205 8.36 14.50 20.15
CA GLY A 205 9.35 14.49 21.22
C GLY A 205 10.82 14.34 20.75
N SER A 206 11.07 14.18 19.45
CA SER A 206 12.39 13.78 18.95
C SER A 206 13.30 14.93 18.50
N ASN A 207 12.81 16.17 18.47
CA ASN A 207 13.51 17.35 17.93
C ASN A 207 13.96 17.21 16.47
N ARG A 208 13.27 16.36 15.70
CA ARG A 208 13.51 16.22 14.26
C ARG A 208 12.88 17.38 13.50
N ASN A 209 13.49 17.73 12.38
CA ASN A 209 13.00 18.72 11.45
C ASN A 209 12.19 18.03 10.34
N ILE A 210 11.01 18.54 10.02
CA ILE A 210 10.18 18.08 8.93
C ILE A 210 10.16 19.13 7.81
N THR A 211 10.42 18.67 6.59
CA THR A 211 10.24 19.49 5.40
C THR A 211 8.96 19.08 4.72
N THR A 212 8.13 20.06 4.38
CA THR A 212 6.85 19.84 3.72
C THR A 212 6.68 20.81 2.55
N ASP A 213 5.78 20.50 1.62
CA ASP A 213 5.45 21.41 0.53
C ASP A 213 4.54 22.58 0.98
N ASN A 214 4.17 23.45 0.03
CA ASN A 214 3.31 24.59 0.29
C ASN A 214 1.87 24.21 0.70
N TRP A 215 1.38 23.04 0.31
CA TRP A 215 0.04 22.59 0.67
C TRP A 215 -0.03 22.26 2.17
N PHE A 216 1.03 21.66 2.71
CA PHE A 216 1.16 21.32 4.14
C PHE A 216 1.54 22.51 5.03
N THR A 217 2.30 23.46 4.50
CA THR A 217 2.91 24.53 5.31
C THR A 217 1.91 25.59 5.77
N SER A 218 1.82 25.83 7.08
CA SER A 218 1.04 26.95 7.63
C SER A 218 1.52 27.38 9.03
N ILE A 219 1.22 28.62 9.43
CA ILE A 219 1.51 29.13 10.79
C ILE A 219 0.84 28.26 11.87
N GLU A 220 -0.37 27.77 11.60
CA GLU A 220 -1.09 26.84 12.48
C GLU A 220 -0.27 25.57 12.74
N LEU A 221 0.29 24.99 11.67
CA LEU A 221 1.12 23.80 11.75
C LEU A 221 2.40 24.07 12.55
N VAL A 222 3.17 25.12 12.19
CA VAL A 222 4.45 25.44 12.85
C VAL A 222 4.29 25.59 14.36
N ASN A 223 3.25 26.31 14.82
CA ASN A 223 2.99 26.50 16.24
C ASN A 223 2.65 25.18 16.97
N LEU A 224 2.03 24.23 16.29
CA LEU A 224 1.69 22.91 16.86
C LEU A 224 2.90 21.98 16.87
N LEU A 225 3.73 22.00 15.83
CA LEU A 225 4.97 21.23 15.75
C LEU A 225 5.92 21.62 16.89
N GLN A 226 6.09 22.92 17.12
CA GLN A 226 6.95 23.43 18.21
C GLN A 226 6.51 22.88 19.58
N LYS A 227 5.20 22.79 19.84
CA LYS A 227 4.65 22.21 21.09
C LYS A 227 4.88 20.70 21.19
N LYS A 228 5.04 20.02 20.05
CA LYS A 228 5.28 18.57 19.93
C LYS A 228 6.77 18.22 19.81
N TRP A 229 7.67 19.19 19.97
CA TRP A 229 9.12 19.00 19.84
C TRP A 229 9.50 18.38 18.49
N VAL A 230 8.85 18.88 17.44
CA VAL A 230 9.18 18.65 16.03
C VAL A 230 9.29 20.05 15.39
N HIS A 231 10.22 20.22 14.46
CA HIS A 231 10.51 21.52 13.85
C HIS A 231 10.10 21.54 12.39
#